data_AF-A0A0X8G5G0-F1
#
_entry.id   AF-A0A0X8G5G0-F1
#
_cell.length_a   1.000
_cell.length_b   1.000
_cell.length_c   1.000
_cell.angle_alpha   90.00
_cell.angle_beta   90.00
_cell.angle_gamma   90.00
#
_symmetry.space_group_name_H-M   'P 1'
#
loop_
_entity.id
_entity.type
_entity.pdbx_description
1 polymer ?
#
loop_
_entity_poly.entity_id
_entity_poly.type
_entity_poly.pdbx_seq_one_letter_code
_entity_poly.pdbx_strand_id
1 'polypeptide(L)'
;MRKLHLILVLIIAITFSCKEDKPKTQPSKNKITATVKHYICMNKCANSGGSTAGICATCNTPYTHNPAFHNDEFLKNGPLNVPKVGLGANPKSNTPAPAQNALGVYHYTCPNGCSGGSGSASKCTSCGADLAHNQTYHN
;
A
#
# COMPACT_ATOMS: atom_id res chain seq x y z
N MET A 1 60.05 -18.90 -35.99
CA MET A 1 58.81 -18.53 -36.72
C MET A 1 57.63 -19.48 -36.48
N ARG A 2 57.77 -20.80 -36.71
CA ARG A 2 56.66 -21.79 -36.60
C ARG A 2 56.09 -22.00 -35.18
N LYS A 3 56.92 -21.93 -34.14
CA LYS A 3 56.46 -22.03 -32.73
C LYS A 3 55.77 -20.76 -32.22
N LEU A 4 56.13 -19.58 -32.74
CA LEU A 4 55.44 -18.32 -32.44
C LEU A 4 54.07 -18.26 -33.11
N HIS A 5 53.94 -18.81 -34.33
CA HIS A 5 52.65 -18.97 -35.00
C HIS A 5 51.71 -19.94 -34.26
N LEU A 6 52.22 -21.05 -33.72
CA LEU A 6 51.40 -21.99 -32.95
C LEU A 6 50.85 -21.37 -31.65
N ILE A 7 51.65 -20.53 -30.97
CA ILE A 7 51.21 -19.82 -29.76
C ILE A 7 50.18 -18.73 -30.12
N LEU A 8 50.38 -18.01 -31.24
CA LEU A 8 49.45 -16.98 -31.69
C LEU A 8 48.08 -17.56 -32.10
N VAL A 9 48.07 -18.72 -32.76
CA VAL A 9 46.83 -19.43 -33.15
C VAL A 9 46.09 -19.96 -31.91
N LEU A 10 46.80 -20.42 -30.89
CA LEU A 10 46.19 -20.87 -29.64
C LEU A 10 45.49 -19.73 -28.89
N ILE A 11 46.08 -18.52 -28.87
CA ILE A 11 45.52 -17.34 -28.19
C ILE A 11 44.27 -16.81 -28.92
N ILE A 12 44.24 -16.84 -30.26
CA ILE A 12 43.08 -16.41 -31.05
C ILE A 12 41.88 -17.35 -30.89
N ALA A 13 42.11 -18.64 -30.62
CA ALA A 13 41.04 -19.62 -30.43
C ALA A 13 40.27 -19.44 -29.10
N ILE A 14 40.90 -18.88 -28.06
CA ILE A 14 40.30 -18.72 -26.72
C ILE A 14 39.35 -17.51 -26.64
N THR A 15 39.49 -16.51 -27.54
CA THR A 15 38.67 -15.30 -27.54
C THR A 15 37.34 -15.43 -28.29
N PHE A 16 37.11 -16.53 -29.01
CA PHE A 16 35.85 -16.76 -29.76
C PHE A 16 34.81 -17.61 -29.00
N SER A 17 35.09 -18.05 -27.77
CA SER A 17 34.24 -18.99 -27.00
C SER A 17 33.25 -18.33 -26.02
N CYS A 18 32.96 -17.04 -26.19
CA CYS A 18 31.83 -16.39 -25.51
C CYS A 18 30.97 -15.65 -26.54
N LYS A 19 30.33 -16.40 -27.45
CA LYS A 19 29.08 -15.92 -28.03
C LYS A 19 28.03 -16.15 -26.95
N GLU A 20 27.71 -15.11 -26.18
CA GLU A 20 26.50 -15.12 -25.37
C GLU A 20 25.33 -15.29 -26.33
N ASP A 21 24.79 -16.51 -26.40
CA ASP A 21 23.43 -16.67 -26.85
C ASP A 21 22.60 -15.79 -25.92
N LYS A 22 22.01 -14.72 -26.47
CA LYS A 22 20.95 -13.98 -25.78
C LYS A 22 20.04 -15.06 -25.21
N PRO A 23 19.71 -15.04 -23.90
CA PRO A 23 18.76 -15.99 -23.37
C PRO A 23 17.54 -15.89 -24.25
N LYS A 24 17.25 -16.94 -25.03
CA LYS A 24 15.96 -17.08 -25.68
C LYS A 24 15.00 -16.90 -24.52
N THR A 25 14.12 -15.92 -24.62
CA THR A 25 12.95 -15.82 -23.76
C THR A 25 12.23 -17.15 -23.89
N GLN A 26 12.56 -18.08 -22.99
CA GLN A 26 11.78 -19.28 -22.80
C GLN A 26 10.41 -18.75 -22.42
N PRO A 27 9.33 -19.26 -23.03
CA PRO A 27 8.00 -18.96 -22.53
C PRO A 27 8.02 -19.36 -21.06
N SER A 28 7.84 -18.38 -20.19
CA SER A 28 7.69 -18.56 -18.76
C SER A 28 6.71 -19.71 -18.53
N LYS A 29 7.27 -20.89 -18.20
CA LYS A 29 6.49 -21.96 -17.60
C LYS A 29 6.09 -21.42 -16.24
N ASN A 30 4.77 -21.25 -16.07
CA ASN A 30 4.08 -20.54 -15.01
C ASN A 30 4.08 -19.01 -15.09
N LYS A 31 3.48 -18.48 -16.16
CA LYS A 31 2.53 -17.36 -16.00
C LYS A 31 1.28 -17.86 -15.27
N ILE A 32 1.44 -18.32 -14.02
CA ILE A 32 0.41 -18.01 -13.05
C ILE A 32 0.54 -16.50 -12.93
N THR A 33 -0.33 -15.79 -13.64
CA THR A 33 -0.64 -14.41 -13.29
C THR A 33 -1.18 -14.55 -11.88
N ALA A 34 -0.30 -14.53 -10.87
CA ALA A 34 -0.70 -14.59 -9.48
C ALA A 34 -1.45 -13.28 -9.30
N THR A 35 -2.76 -13.34 -9.53
CA THR A 35 -3.64 -12.21 -9.32
C THR A 35 -3.36 -11.76 -7.91
N VAL A 36 -2.77 -10.57 -7.80
CA VAL A 36 -2.50 -9.94 -6.52
C VAL A 36 -3.81 -10.02 -5.74
N LYS A 37 -3.81 -10.60 -4.54
CA LYS A 37 -5.04 -10.74 -3.75
C LYS A 37 -5.32 -9.41 -3.07
N HIS A 38 -6.59 -9.00 -2.99
CA HIS A 38 -6.99 -7.76 -2.32
C HIS A 38 -6.78 -7.85 -0.80
N TYR A 39 -7.06 -9.02 -0.24
CA TYR A 39 -6.83 -9.34 1.17
C TYR A 39 -5.80 -10.46 1.28
N ILE A 40 -4.85 -10.32 2.21
CA ILE A 40 -3.72 -11.24 2.40
C ILE A 40 -3.59 -11.66 3.86
N CYS A 41 -3.01 -12.85 4.09
CA CYS A 41 -2.68 -13.32 5.42
C CYS A 41 -1.27 -12.86 5.82
N MET A 42 -1.15 -12.13 6.94
CA MET A 42 0.14 -11.65 7.43
C MET A 42 1.09 -12.78 7.86
N ASN A 43 0.53 -13.92 8.28
CA ASN A 43 1.28 -15.13 8.62
C ASN A 43 1.80 -15.88 7.38
N LYS A 44 1.61 -15.33 6.17
CA LYS A 44 2.12 -15.86 4.89
C LYS A 44 1.75 -17.33 4.64
N CYS A 45 0.59 -17.76 5.15
CA CYS A 45 0.08 -19.10 4.90
C CYS A 45 -0.08 -19.34 3.40
N ALA A 46 0.34 -20.51 2.92
CA ALA A 46 0.27 -20.86 1.51
C ALA A 46 -1.17 -20.75 0.98
N ASN A 47 -1.32 -20.20 -0.23
CA ASN A 47 -2.60 -20.04 -0.93
C ASN A 47 -3.69 -19.29 -0.14
N SER A 48 -3.33 -18.52 0.89
CA SER A 48 -4.27 -17.74 1.70
C SER A 48 -4.55 -16.35 1.11
N GLY A 49 -5.64 -15.74 1.57
CA GLY A 49 -6.11 -14.43 1.08
C GLY A 49 -7.30 -14.55 0.12
N GLY A 50 -7.79 -13.42 -0.38
CA GLY A 50 -9.01 -13.39 -1.20
C GLY A 50 -9.32 -12.02 -1.79
N SER A 51 -10.43 -11.97 -2.53
CA SER A 51 -11.02 -10.72 -3.03
C SER A 51 -11.88 -10.01 -1.99
N THR A 52 -12.21 -10.66 -0.87
CA THR A 52 -13.02 -10.12 0.22
C THR A 52 -12.32 -10.28 1.56
N ALA A 53 -12.70 -9.45 2.53
CA ALA A 53 -12.29 -9.62 3.92
C ALA A 53 -12.73 -11.00 4.44
N GLY A 54 -12.00 -11.53 5.43
CA GLY A 54 -12.27 -12.84 6.00
C GLY A 54 -11.19 -13.29 6.97
N ILE A 55 -11.31 -14.53 7.44
CA ILE A 55 -10.35 -15.19 8.33
C ILE A 55 -9.53 -16.20 7.53
N CYS A 56 -8.23 -16.25 7.78
CA CYS A 56 -7.36 -17.29 7.20
C CYS A 56 -7.72 -18.66 7.77
N ALA A 57 -8.14 -19.59 6.92
CA ALA A 57 -8.49 -20.96 7.35
C ALA A 57 -7.30 -21.75 7.93
N THR A 58 -6.06 -21.33 7.65
CA THR A 58 -4.85 -22.03 8.11
C THR A 58 -4.41 -21.62 9.51
N CYS A 59 -4.48 -20.32 9.84
CA CYS A 59 -3.95 -19.79 11.10
C CYS A 59 -4.98 -18.99 11.90
N ASN A 60 -6.24 -18.97 11.45
CA ASN A 60 -7.36 -18.33 12.11
C ASN A 60 -7.21 -16.81 12.36
N THR A 61 -6.25 -16.15 11.71
CA THR A 61 -6.06 -14.70 11.80
C THR A 61 -6.85 -13.97 10.72
N PRO A 62 -7.41 -12.78 11.01
CA PRO A 62 -8.05 -11.94 9.99
C PRO A 62 -7.09 -11.59 8.85
N TYR A 63 -7.61 -11.56 7.63
CA TYR A 63 -6.86 -11.03 6.49
C TYR A 63 -6.68 -9.52 6.62
N THR A 64 -5.53 -9.02 6.19
CA THR A 64 -5.21 -7.60 6.09
C THR A 64 -5.38 -7.14 4.65
N HIS A 65 -5.75 -5.87 4.46
CA HIS A 65 -5.78 -5.24 3.14
C HIS A 65 -4.38 -5.27 2.50
N ASN A 66 -4.30 -5.60 1.21
CA ASN A 66 -3.07 -5.62 0.43
C ASN A 66 -2.96 -4.34 -0.42
N PRO A 67 -2.10 -3.37 -0.05
CA PRO A 67 -1.96 -2.12 -0.79
C PRO A 67 -1.51 -2.33 -2.24
N ALA A 68 -0.76 -3.40 -2.53
CA ALA A 68 -0.27 -3.70 -3.87
C ALA A 68 -1.39 -4.08 -4.85
N PHE A 69 -2.57 -4.46 -4.37
CA PHE A 69 -3.73 -4.78 -5.20
C PHE A 69 -4.18 -3.59 -6.06
N HIS A 70 -3.97 -2.37 -5.55
CA HIS A 70 -4.37 -1.11 -6.17
C HIS A 70 -3.22 -0.40 -6.87
N ASN A 71 -2.12 -1.11 -7.20
CA ASN A 71 -0.96 -0.50 -7.84
C ASN A 71 -1.13 -0.22 -9.35
N ASP A 72 -2.37 -0.26 -9.86
CA ASP A 72 -2.72 0.11 -11.23
C ASP A 72 -2.43 1.60 -11.47
N GLU A 73 -1.89 1.94 -12.64
CA GLU A 73 -1.70 3.32 -13.09
C GLU A 73 -3.03 4.11 -13.13
N PHE A 74 -4.15 3.40 -13.29
CA PHE A 74 -5.50 3.97 -13.20
C PHE A 74 -5.79 4.69 -11.87
N LEU A 75 -5.16 4.25 -10.77
CA LEU A 75 -5.32 4.87 -9.44
C LEU A 75 -4.22 5.89 -9.12
N LYS A 76 -3.16 5.95 -9.94
CA LYS A 76 -2.04 6.89 -9.77
C LYS A 76 -2.29 8.23 -10.46
N ASN A 77 -3.08 8.23 -11.53
CA ASN A 77 -3.30 9.41 -12.37
C ASN A 77 -4.61 10.14 -12.02
N GLY A 78 -4.58 10.91 -10.93
CA GLY A 78 -5.62 11.89 -10.58
C GLY A 78 -6.86 11.31 -9.88
N PRO A 79 -7.82 12.16 -9.47
CA PRO A 79 -9.04 11.71 -8.81
C PRO A 79 -9.84 10.83 -9.78
N LEU A 80 -10.09 9.59 -9.36
CA LEU A 80 -10.95 8.65 -10.06
C LEU A 80 -12.32 9.28 -10.33
N ASN A 81 -12.70 9.35 -11.60
CA ASN A 81 -14.06 9.69 -11.98
C ASN A 81 -14.94 8.43 -11.83
N VAL A 82 -15.21 8.06 -10.58
CA VAL A 82 -16.14 6.96 -10.26
C VAL A 82 -17.55 7.47 -10.54
N PRO A 83 -18.35 6.79 -11.38
CA PRO A 83 -19.77 7.11 -11.51
C PRO A 83 -20.38 7.15 -10.11
N LYS A 84 -21.07 8.25 -9.77
CA LYS A 84 -21.79 8.40 -8.50
C LYS A 84 -22.97 7.42 -8.49
N VAL A 85 -22.68 6.13 -8.33
CA VAL A 85 -23.67 5.16 -7.91
C VAL A 85 -24.11 5.65 -6.54
N GLY A 86 -25.41 5.94 -6.41
CA GLY A 86 -26.04 6.30 -5.14
C GLY A 86 -26.00 5.10 -4.20
N LEU A 87 -24.80 4.74 -3.73
CA LEU A 87 -24.60 3.96 -2.54
C LEU A 87 -25.27 4.77 -1.44
N GLY A 88 -26.45 4.33 -1.01
CA GLY A 88 -27.21 4.95 0.06
C GLY A 88 -26.24 5.33 1.17
N ALA A 89 -26.32 6.58 1.60
CA ALA A 89 -25.49 7.12 2.67
C ALA A 89 -25.38 6.06 3.77
N ASN A 90 -24.15 5.63 4.07
CA ASN A 90 -23.86 4.94 5.31
C ASN A 90 -24.59 5.74 6.40
N PRO A 91 -25.49 5.14 7.22
CA PRO A 91 -26.31 5.93 8.14
C PRO A 91 -25.39 6.84 8.93
N LYS A 92 -25.43 8.13 8.60
CA LYS A 92 -24.62 9.13 9.28
C LYS A 92 -25.20 9.12 10.68
N SER A 93 -24.44 8.56 11.62
CA SER A 93 -24.71 8.81 13.03
C SER A 93 -24.68 10.33 13.17
N ASN A 94 -25.86 10.93 13.32
CA ASN A 94 -26.00 12.36 13.50
C ASN A 94 -25.52 12.79 14.89
N THR A 95 -25.11 11.84 15.73
CA THR A 95 -24.46 12.08 17.01
C THR A 95 -23.04 12.59 16.73
N PRO A 96 -22.74 13.87 17.03
CA PRO A 96 -21.38 14.36 16.98
C PRO A 96 -20.51 13.52 17.92
N ALA A 97 -19.25 13.28 17.54
CA ALA A 97 -18.30 12.72 18.47
C ALA A 97 -18.22 13.60 19.73
N PRO A 98 -18.09 13.01 20.93
CA PRO A 98 -17.83 13.78 22.14
C PRO A 98 -16.67 14.74 21.95
N ALA A 99 -16.72 15.90 22.61
CA ALA A 99 -15.63 16.87 22.53
C ALA A 99 -14.32 16.30 23.10
N GLN A 100 -14.42 15.51 24.16
CA GLN A 100 -13.31 14.88 24.86
C GLN A 100 -13.49 13.37 24.95
N ASN A 101 -12.38 12.63 24.92
CA ASN A 101 -12.37 11.22 25.25
C ASN A 101 -12.41 11.02 26.79
N ALA A 102 -12.40 9.76 27.24
CA ALA A 102 -12.44 9.42 28.67
C ALA A 102 -11.25 9.95 29.49
N LEU A 103 -10.15 10.33 28.83
CA LEU A 103 -8.96 10.91 29.44
C LEU A 103 -9.00 12.46 29.44
N GLY A 104 -10.08 13.07 28.96
CA GLY A 104 -10.20 14.53 28.86
C GLY A 104 -9.47 15.13 27.66
N VAL A 105 -8.96 14.32 26.72
CA VAL A 105 -8.27 14.81 25.51
C VAL A 105 -9.31 15.26 24.50
N TYR A 106 -9.17 16.48 23.97
CA TYR A 106 -10.08 17.03 22.94
C TYR A 106 -9.84 16.43 21.56
N HIS A 107 -10.90 16.23 20.78
CA HIS A 107 -10.82 15.74 19.40
C HIS A 107 -10.20 16.78 18.46
N TYR A 108 -10.53 18.05 18.66
CA TYR A 108 -9.95 19.18 17.94
C TYR A 108 -9.40 20.20 18.93
N THR A 109 -8.16 20.65 18.74
CA THR A 109 -7.41 21.53 19.65
C THR A 109 -6.89 22.78 18.93
N CYS A 110 -6.68 23.86 19.67
CA CYS A 110 -6.15 25.10 19.09
C CYS A 110 -4.64 24.97 18.81
N PRO A 111 -4.16 25.21 17.58
CA PRO A 111 -2.74 25.17 17.26
C PRO A 111 -1.93 26.29 17.95
N ASN A 112 -2.61 27.36 18.39
CA ASN A 112 -1.98 28.46 19.11
C ASN A 112 -1.87 28.20 20.64
N GLY A 113 -2.23 27.01 21.11
CA GLY A 113 -2.14 26.65 22.52
C GLY A 113 -3.21 27.27 23.43
N CYS A 114 -4.30 27.79 22.86
CA CYS A 114 -5.43 28.25 23.67
C CYS A 114 -6.10 27.08 24.40
N SER A 115 -6.61 27.36 25.60
CA SER A 115 -7.34 26.41 26.42
C SER A 115 -8.61 25.90 25.73
N GLY A 116 -8.91 24.61 25.86
CA GLY A 116 -10.14 23.99 25.36
C GLY A 116 -10.02 23.35 23.97
N GLY A 117 -11.17 23.01 23.39
CA GLY A 117 -11.27 22.30 22.12
C GLY A 117 -12.71 21.98 21.73
N SER A 118 -12.89 21.14 20.72
CA SER A 118 -14.21 20.77 20.18
C SER A 118 -14.26 19.31 19.75
N GLY A 119 -15.48 18.78 19.64
CA GLY A 119 -15.74 17.47 19.02
C GLY A 119 -15.74 17.50 17.49
N SER A 120 -15.73 18.71 16.91
CA SER A 120 -15.80 18.97 15.47
C SER A 120 -14.76 20.01 15.03
N ALA A 121 -14.47 20.01 13.72
CA ALA A 121 -13.65 21.05 13.08
C ALA A 121 -14.39 22.39 13.10
N SER A 122 -14.14 23.19 14.14
CA SER A 122 -14.72 24.52 14.36
C SER A 122 -13.63 25.56 14.61
N LYS A 123 -14.03 26.81 14.80
CA LYS A 123 -13.10 27.88 15.24
C LYS A 123 -12.83 27.78 16.73
N CYS A 124 -11.62 28.15 17.15
CA CYS A 124 -11.25 28.38 18.54
C CYS A 124 -12.01 29.59 19.08
N THR A 125 -12.67 29.44 20.22
CA THR A 125 -13.44 30.52 20.87
C THR A 125 -12.54 31.64 21.42
N SER A 126 -11.28 31.34 21.74
CA SER A 126 -10.34 32.32 22.30
C SER A 126 -9.65 33.17 21.23
N CYS A 127 -9.25 32.59 20.10
CA CYS A 127 -8.42 33.27 19.10
C CYS A 127 -8.95 33.24 17.67
N GLY A 128 -10.10 32.60 17.43
CA GLY A 128 -10.72 32.51 16.10
C GLY A 128 -9.99 31.65 15.07
N ALA A 129 -8.86 31.04 15.41
CA ALA A 129 -8.13 30.12 14.53
C ALA A 129 -8.92 28.83 14.30
N ASP A 130 -8.73 28.17 13.16
CA ASP A 130 -9.27 26.83 12.94
C ASP A 130 -8.68 25.84 13.94
N LEU A 131 -9.54 25.03 14.57
CA LEU A 131 -9.06 23.94 15.41
C LEU A 131 -8.48 22.83 14.54
N ALA A 132 -7.31 22.34 14.95
CA ALA A 132 -6.64 21.23 14.30
C ALA A 132 -7.09 19.90 14.91
N HIS A 133 -7.15 18.85 14.10
CA HIS A 133 -7.43 17.50 14.58
C HIS A 133 -6.31 17.02 15.51
N ASN A 134 -6.69 16.43 16.64
CA ASN A 134 -5.78 15.90 17.64
C ASN A 134 -5.73 14.37 17.55
N GLN A 135 -4.63 13.85 17.02
CA GLN A 135 -4.46 12.41 16.84
C GLN A 135 -4.49 11.63 18.18
N THR A 136 -4.05 12.25 19.27
CA THR A 136 -4.01 11.64 20.61
C THR A 136 -5.41 11.30 21.14
N TYR A 137 -6.46 11.93 20.62
CA TYR A 137 -7.85 11.63 21.00
C TYR A 137 -8.22 10.15 20.79
N HIS A 138 -7.60 9.49 19.79
CA HIS A 138 -7.93 8.13 19.36
C HIS A 138 -7.02 7.03 19.95
N ASN A 139 -6.13 7.39 20.87
CA ASN A 139 -5.16 6.46 21.50
C ASN A 139 -5.66 5.94 22.86
#